data_AF-A0A3E0HEJ3-F1
#
_entry.id   AF-A0A3E0HEJ3-F1
#
_cell.length_a   1.000
_cell.length_b   1.000
_cell.length_c   1.000
_cell.angle_alpha   90.00
_cell.angle_beta   90.00
_cell.angle_gamma   90.00
#
_symmetry.space_group_name_H-M   'P 1'
#
loop_
_entity.id
_entity.type
_entity.pdbx_description
1 polymer ?
#
loop_
_entity_poly.entity_id
_entity_poly.type
_entity_poly.pdbx_seq_one_letter_code
_entity_poly.pdbx_strand_id
1 'polypeptide(L)'
;MTALLLGALAPIASAATEHPNGCPPDNTYSVSNAVGAFVPDAAKKVYGQSGVTLSINAAAGTTWTGTVGGSASGDIDAIIASAQATVSSSISWSKTTTVTLGGSWTVPSSQKTGWLALGSQGYSMHWQVAGYTGGCVYKVLRSGSAALPALTPMLAHS
;
A
#
# COMPACT_ATOMS: atom_id res chain seq x y z
N MET A 1 22.25 50.55 -28.18
CA MET A 1 22.44 49.20 -28.73
C MET A 1 23.38 48.43 -27.81
N THR A 2 22.87 47.52 -26.98
CA THR A 2 23.61 46.34 -26.51
C THR A 2 22.59 45.27 -26.14
N ALA A 3 22.56 44.19 -26.90
CA ALA A 3 21.68 43.04 -26.71
C ALA A 3 22.27 42.11 -25.64
N LEU A 4 21.44 41.64 -24.71
CA LEU A 4 21.79 40.55 -23.80
C LEU A 4 21.40 39.22 -24.46
N LEU A 5 22.39 38.35 -24.66
CA LEU A 5 22.22 37.01 -25.23
C LEU A 5 21.35 36.12 -24.32
N LEU A 6 20.32 35.49 -24.90
CA LEU A 6 19.66 34.32 -24.31
C LEU A 6 20.59 33.11 -24.44
N GLY A 7 21.14 32.63 -23.32
CA GLY A 7 21.81 31.34 -23.26
C GLY A 7 20.79 30.21 -23.15
N ALA A 8 20.70 29.38 -24.18
CA ALA A 8 19.89 28.16 -24.17
C ALA A 8 20.51 27.12 -23.22
N LEU A 9 19.75 26.68 -22.21
CA LEU A 9 20.09 25.51 -21.41
C LEU A 9 19.78 24.25 -22.23
N ALA A 10 20.82 23.55 -22.67
CA ALA A 10 20.68 22.23 -23.28
C ALA A 10 20.22 21.22 -22.21
N PRO A 11 19.26 20.32 -22.49
CA PRO A 11 18.91 19.25 -21.57
C PRO A 11 20.09 18.28 -21.45
N ILE A 12 20.56 18.08 -20.23
CA ILE A 12 21.57 17.08 -19.89
C ILE A 12 20.88 15.72 -20.02
N ALA A 13 21.14 15.01 -21.11
CA ALA A 13 20.69 13.63 -21.25
C ALA A 13 21.43 12.79 -20.20
N SER A 14 20.71 12.33 -19.18
CA SER A 14 21.21 11.35 -18.22
C SER A 14 21.43 10.05 -18.99
N ALA A 15 22.70 9.69 -19.24
CA ALA A 15 23.04 8.40 -19.82
C ALA A 15 22.52 7.30 -18.89
N ALA A 16 21.48 6.59 -19.33
CA ALA A 16 21.05 5.38 -18.65
C ALA A 16 22.21 4.40 -18.67
N THR A 17 22.57 3.85 -17.50
CA THR A 17 23.56 2.77 -17.41
C THR A 17 23.01 1.57 -18.17
N GLU A 18 23.45 1.39 -19.42
CA GLU A 18 23.10 0.23 -20.24
C GLU A 18 23.52 -1.05 -19.50
N HIS A 19 22.57 -1.97 -19.28
CA HIS A 19 22.86 -3.30 -18.75
C HIS A 19 23.89 -4.00 -19.66
N PRO A 20 24.81 -4.86 -19.16
CA PRO A 20 25.90 -5.45 -19.96
C PRO A 20 25.49 -6.20 -21.24
N ASN A 21 24.18 -6.40 -21.48
CA ASN A 21 23.61 -7.04 -22.65
C ASN A 21 22.77 -6.09 -23.55
N GLY A 22 22.82 -4.77 -23.33
CA GLY A 22 22.02 -3.77 -24.08
C GLY A 22 20.51 -3.83 -23.79
N CYS A 23 20.13 -4.45 -22.67
CA CYS A 23 18.73 -4.45 -22.23
C CYS A 23 18.46 -3.22 -21.35
N PRO A 24 17.20 -2.73 -21.29
CA PRO A 24 16.83 -1.67 -20.37
C PRO A 24 17.20 -2.05 -18.92
N PRO A 25 17.83 -1.14 -18.16
CA PRO A 25 18.33 -1.45 -16.81
C PRO A 25 17.24 -1.52 -15.73
N ASP A 26 16.03 -1.04 -16.01
CA ASP A 26 15.06 -0.73 -14.96
C ASP A 26 14.04 -1.85 -14.72
N ASN A 27 13.81 -2.13 -13.44
CA ASN A 27 12.67 -2.95 -13.01
C ASN A 27 11.37 -2.18 -13.25
N THR A 28 10.38 -2.88 -13.79
CA THR A 28 9.01 -2.40 -13.94
C THR A 28 8.18 -2.85 -12.74
N TYR A 29 7.48 -1.89 -12.11
CA TYR A 29 6.55 -2.13 -11.01
C TYR A 29 5.13 -1.95 -11.50
N SER A 30 4.28 -2.96 -11.30
CA SER A 30 2.88 -2.85 -11.68
C SER A 30 1.97 -3.45 -10.63
N VAL A 31 0.82 -2.81 -10.47
CA VAL A 31 -0.27 -3.21 -9.57
C VAL A 31 -1.47 -3.63 -10.40
N SER A 32 -2.20 -4.64 -9.93
CA SER A 32 -3.45 -5.10 -10.56
C SER A 32 -4.46 -5.52 -9.51
N ASN A 33 -5.73 -5.68 -9.92
CA ASN A 33 -6.83 -6.13 -9.07
C ASN A 33 -6.98 -5.29 -7.78
N ALA A 34 -6.72 -3.98 -7.90
CA ALA A 34 -6.87 -3.09 -6.77
C ALA A 34 -8.36 -2.88 -6.45
N VAL A 35 -8.78 -3.33 -5.26
CA VAL A 35 -10.16 -3.24 -4.78
C VAL A 35 -10.20 -2.58 -3.42
N GLY A 36 -11.24 -1.78 -3.17
CA GLY A 36 -11.45 -1.17 -1.86
C GLY A 36 -11.63 -2.23 -0.78
N ALA A 37 -10.88 -2.13 0.30
CA ALA A 37 -10.88 -3.09 1.40
C ALA A 37 -10.67 -2.39 2.74
N PHE A 38 -11.18 -3.00 3.81
CA PHE A 38 -10.80 -2.59 5.15
C PHE A 38 -9.43 -3.18 5.50
N VAL A 39 -8.49 -2.33 5.90
CA VAL A 39 -7.13 -2.71 6.29
C VAL A 39 -7.02 -2.62 7.81
N PRO A 40 -7.18 -3.73 8.54
CA PRO A 40 -7.15 -3.74 10.00
C PRO A 40 -5.73 -3.58 10.54
N ASP A 41 -5.62 -2.96 11.71
CA ASP A 41 -4.52 -3.18 12.64
C ASP A 41 -4.64 -4.62 13.16
N ALA A 42 -3.75 -5.51 12.72
CA ALA A 42 -3.76 -6.91 13.11
C ALA A 42 -3.65 -7.12 14.63
N ALA A 43 -2.99 -6.20 15.36
CA ALA A 43 -2.84 -6.27 16.81
C ALA A 43 -4.07 -5.73 17.57
N LYS A 44 -4.94 -4.97 16.89
CA LYS A 44 -6.16 -4.39 17.48
C LYS A 44 -7.41 -4.92 16.80
N LYS A 45 -7.47 -6.25 16.71
CA LYS A 45 -8.65 -6.99 16.31
C LYS A 45 -9.08 -7.89 17.46
N VAL A 46 -10.31 -7.72 17.92
CA VAL A 46 -10.92 -8.54 18.97
C VAL A 46 -12.01 -9.41 18.37
N TYR A 47 -12.17 -10.61 18.91
CA TYR A 47 -13.14 -11.60 18.45
C TYR A 47 -14.06 -12.00 19.59
N GLY A 48 -15.30 -12.35 19.25
CA GLY A 48 -16.29 -12.81 20.23
C GLY A 48 -17.31 -13.75 19.61
N GLN A 49 -17.97 -14.50 20.48
CA GLN A 49 -19.13 -15.30 20.14
C GLN A 49 -20.38 -14.43 20.04
N SER A 50 -21.44 -15.00 19.47
CA SER A 50 -22.77 -14.41 19.44
C SER A 50 -23.22 -13.84 20.78
N GLY A 51 -23.79 -12.62 20.78
CA GLY A 51 -24.27 -11.92 21.98
C GLY A 51 -23.18 -11.26 22.82
N VAL A 52 -21.89 -11.46 22.52
CA VAL A 52 -20.79 -10.78 23.22
C VAL A 52 -20.62 -9.37 22.67
N THR A 53 -20.50 -8.39 23.57
CA THR A 53 -20.10 -7.02 23.22
C THR A 53 -18.58 -6.92 23.15
N LEU A 54 -18.08 -6.61 21.97
CA LEU A 54 -16.69 -6.31 21.68
C LEU A 54 -16.45 -4.82 21.81
N SER A 55 -15.28 -4.43 22.32
CA SER A 55 -14.92 -3.02 22.48
C SER A 55 -13.45 -2.80 22.12
N ILE A 56 -13.17 -1.68 21.46
CA ILE A 56 -11.83 -1.20 21.15
C ILE A 56 -11.71 0.26 21.58
N ASN A 57 -10.55 0.60 22.15
CA ASN A 57 -10.13 1.96 22.35
C ASN A 57 -8.70 2.12 21.81
N ALA A 58 -8.50 3.10 20.94
CA ALA A 58 -7.25 3.46 20.33
C ALA A 58 -6.94 4.91 20.67
N ALA A 59 -5.94 5.14 21.51
CA ALA A 59 -5.49 6.48 21.83
C ALA A 59 -4.98 7.21 20.58
N ALA A 60 -5.03 8.55 20.59
CA ALA A 60 -4.32 9.37 19.61
C ALA A 60 -2.84 8.96 19.53
N GLY A 61 -2.28 8.93 18.33
CA GLY A 61 -0.92 8.46 18.04
C GLY A 61 -0.82 6.96 17.75
N THR A 62 -1.92 6.20 17.86
CA THR A 62 -1.92 4.77 17.50
C THR A 62 -1.61 4.62 16.01
N THR A 63 -0.54 3.91 15.68
CA THR A 63 -0.10 3.67 14.30
C THR A 63 -0.21 2.19 13.96
N TRP A 64 -0.66 1.88 12.75
CA TRP A 64 -0.55 0.54 12.18
C TRP A 64 -0.08 0.63 10.73
N THR A 65 0.48 -0.48 10.26
CA THR A 65 0.98 -0.62 8.90
C THR A 65 0.02 -1.48 8.09
N GLY A 66 -0.02 -1.22 6.79
CA GLY A 66 -0.52 -2.17 5.82
C GLY A 66 0.35 -3.43 5.78
N THR A 67 0.00 -4.32 4.86
CA THR A 67 0.75 -5.54 4.62
C THR A 67 1.22 -5.57 3.17
N VAL A 68 2.46 -5.99 2.95
CA VAL A 68 2.99 -6.34 1.63
C VAL A 68 3.57 -7.74 1.78
N GLY A 69 2.84 -8.73 1.30
CA GLY A 69 3.26 -10.13 1.28
C GLY A 69 3.85 -10.49 -0.08
N GLY A 70 4.66 -11.55 -0.13
CA GLY A 70 5.32 -12.02 -1.35
C GLY A 70 6.85 -12.01 -1.25
N SER A 71 7.51 -12.37 -2.34
CA SER A 71 8.94 -12.67 -2.40
C SER A 71 9.84 -11.43 -2.59
N ALA A 72 9.64 -10.37 -1.79
CA ALA A 72 10.68 -9.52 -1.20
C ALA A 72 10.13 -8.13 -0.82
N SER A 73 10.32 -7.78 0.45
CA SER A 73 10.01 -6.52 1.13
C SER A 73 10.92 -5.33 0.75
N GLY A 74 11.71 -5.43 -0.33
CA GLY A 74 12.80 -4.47 -0.63
C GLY A 74 12.36 -3.16 -1.29
N ASP A 75 11.28 -3.16 -2.08
CA ASP A 75 10.87 -2.01 -2.90
C ASP A 75 9.45 -1.54 -2.56
N ILE A 76 9.13 -1.50 -1.26
CA ILE A 76 7.79 -1.14 -0.79
C ILE A 76 7.39 0.26 -1.29
N ASP A 77 8.31 1.21 -1.32
CA ASP A 77 8.03 2.57 -1.79
C ASP A 77 7.68 2.61 -3.28
N ALA A 78 8.36 1.83 -4.12
CA ALA A 78 8.06 1.73 -5.55
C ALA A 78 6.71 1.01 -5.80
N ILE A 79 6.40 -0.01 -4.99
CA ILE A 79 5.09 -0.67 -5.01
C ILE A 79 3.98 0.31 -4.62
N ILE A 80 4.19 1.10 -3.56
CA ILE A 80 3.23 2.12 -3.12
C ILE A 80 3.05 3.21 -4.19
N ALA A 81 4.12 3.68 -4.81
CA ALA A 81 4.04 4.65 -5.89
C ALA A 81 3.23 4.10 -7.09
N SER A 82 3.50 2.85 -7.49
CA SER A 82 2.73 2.16 -8.55
C SER A 82 1.26 1.96 -8.16
N ALA A 83 1.00 1.65 -6.89
CA ALA A 83 -0.35 1.53 -6.34
C ALA A 83 -1.11 2.86 -6.39
N GLN A 84 -0.51 3.96 -5.91
CA GLN A 84 -1.10 5.30 -5.94
C GLN A 84 -1.44 5.72 -7.36
N ALA A 85 -0.56 5.45 -8.32
CA ALA A 85 -0.81 5.70 -9.74
C ALA A 85 -1.97 4.84 -10.30
N THR A 86 -2.09 3.59 -9.85
CA THR A 86 -3.12 2.66 -10.32
C THR A 86 -4.51 2.98 -9.78
N VAL A 87 -4.63 3.34 -8.50
CA VAL A 87 -5.92 3.63 -7.86
C VAL A 87 -6.31 5.11 -7.84
N SER A 88 -5.43 5.98 -8.35
CA SER A 88 -5.59 7.44 -8.34
C SER A 88 -5.95 8.00 -6.95
N SER A 89 -5.37 7.42 -5.88
CA SER A 89 -5.69 7.73 -4.49
C SER A 89 -4.45 7.76 -3.63
N SER A 90 -4.45 8.57 -2.57
CA SER A 90 -3.35 8.65 -1.61
C SER A 90 -3.34 7.43 -0.68
N ILE A 91 -2.58 6.42 -1.08
CA ILE A 91 -2.28 5.22 -0.29
C ILE A 91 -0.97 5.43 0.48
N SER A 92 -0.90 4.95 1.72
CA SER A 92 0.32 4.98 2.54
C SER A 92 0.68 3.60 3.08
N TRP A 93 1.94 3.40 3.46
CA TRP A 93 2.37 2.19 4.17
C TRP A 93 1.73 2.10 5.56
N SER A 94 1.64 3.23 6.27
CA SER A 94 1.08 3.30 7.61
C SER A 94 0.00 4.36 7.72
N LYS A 95 -0.84 4.23 8.75
CA LYS A 95 -1.74 5.27 9.21
C LYS A 95 -1.63 5.42 10.71
N THR A 96 -1.80 6.66 11.15
CA THR A 96 -1.78 7.05 12.56
C THR A 96 -3.08 7.74 12.91
N THR A 97 -3.69 7.36 14.03
CA THR A 97 -4.82 8.10 14.58
C THR A 97 -4.37 9.45 15.11
N THR A 98 -5.04 10.52 14.71
CA THR A 98 -4.80 11.87 15.28
C THR A 98 -5.70 12.15 16.48
N VAL A 99 -6.75 11.34 16.66
CA VAL A 99 -7.72 11.43 17.74
C VAL A 99 -7.86 10.08 18.43
N THR A 100 -8.35 10.09 19.67
CA THR A 100 -8.76 8.87 20.36
C THR A 100 -10.02 8.32 19.72
N LEU A 101 -9.96 7.08 19.23
CA LEU A 101 -11.09 6.38 18.63
C LEU A 101 -11.52 5.24 19.56
N GLY A 102 -12.78 5.26 19.96
CA GLY A 102 -13.39 4.21 20.75
C GLY A 102 -14.70 3.76 20.13
N GLY A 103 -15.02 2.49 20.30
CA GLY A 103 -16.30 1.95 19.87
C GLY A 103 -16.54 0.56 20.43
N SER A 104 -17.81 0.21 20.46
CA SER A 104 -18.29 -1.09 20.92
C SER A 104 -19.32 -1.63 19.94
N TRP A 105 -19.31 -2.94 19.75
CA TRP A 105 -20.24 -3.64 18.88
C TRP A 105 -20.59 -5.01 19.46
N THR A 106 -21.88 -5.34 19.48
CA THR A 106 -22.36 -6.64 19.95
C THR A 106 -22.53 -7.58 18.77
N VAL A 107 -21.91 -8.77 18.83
CA VAL A 107 -22.04 -9.80 17.80
C VAL A 107 -23.52 -10.21 17.69
N PRO A 108 -24.17 -10.05 16.51
CA PRO A 108 -25.57 -10.39 16.33
C PRO A 108 -25.85 -11.86 16.65
N SER A 109 -27.06 -12.14 17.14
CA SER A 109 -27.54 -13.50 17.40
C SER A 109 -27.55 -14.39 16.16
N SER A 110 -27.64 -13.80 14.97
CA SER A 110 -27.59 -14.49 13.67
C SER A 110 -26.19 -14.95 13.26
N GLN A 111 -25.14 -14.49 13.94
CA GLN A 111 -23.75 -14.85 13.66
C GLN A 111 -23.18 -15.67 14.82
N LYS A 112 -22.44 -16.74 14.51
CA LYS A 112 -21.76 -17.54 15.55
C LYS A 112 -20.60 -16.77 16.20
N THR A 113 -19.83 -16.07 15.37
CA THR A 113 -18.65 -15.32 15.76
C THR A 113 -18.57 -14.04 14.96
N GLY A 114 -18.10 -12.97 15.60
CA GLY A 114 -17.80 -11.70 14.95
C GLY A 114 -16.49 -11.13 15.44
N TRP A 115 -16.07 -10.04 14.82
CA TRP A 115 -14.90 -9.28 15.24
C TRP A 115 -15.17 -7.79 15.20
N LEU A 116 -14.40 -7.04 16.00
CA LEU A 116 -14.30 -5.59 15.94
C LEU A 116 -12.81 -5.26 15.76
N ALA A 117 -12.47 -4.33 14.88
CA ALA A 117 -11.10 -3.98 14.60
C ALA A 117 -10.92 -2.47 14.38
N LEU A 118 -9.78 -1.95 14.83
CA LEU A 118 -9.24 -0.69 14.35
C LEU A 118 -8.61 -0.89 12.97
N GLY A 119 -8.74 0.08 12.09
CA GLY A 119 -8.04 0.09 10.81
C GLY A 119 -8.39 1.33 10.02
N SER A 120 -8.30 1.23 8.70
CA SER A 120 -8.80 2.25 7.77
C SER A 120 -9.29 1.58 6.51
N GLN A 121 -10.17 2.26 5.80
CA GLN A 121 -10.43 1.90 4.43
C GLN A 121 -9.19 2.18 3.56
N GLY A 122 -8.88 1.24 2.70
CA GLY A 122 -7.71 1.23 1.85
C GLY A 122 -7.95 0.31 0.66
N TYR A 123 -6.89 -0.29 0.15
CA TYR A 123 -6.95 -1.14 -1.02
C TYR A 123 -6.21 -2.45 -0.79
N SER A 124 -6.84 -3.54 -1.23
CA SER A 124 -6.17 -4.82 -1.44
C SER A 124 -5.82 -4.94 -2.92
N MET A 125 -4.64 -5.42 -3.24
CA MET A 125 -4.12 -5.47 -4.61
C MET A 125 -3.07 -6.56 -4.80
N HIS A 126 -2.81 -6.92 -6.05
CA HIS A 126 -1.64 -7.69 -6.44
C HIS A 126 -0.54 -6.77 -6.95
N TRP A 127 0.71 -7.11 -6.65
CA TRP A 127 1.88 -6.40 -7.14
C TRP A 127 2.84 -7.37 -7.83
N GLN A 128 3.56 -6.87 -8.82
CA GLN A 128 4.65 -7.58 -9.47
C GLN A 128 5.81 -6.63 -9.79
N VAL A 129 7.01 -7.17 -9.68
CA VAL A 129 8.25 -6.56 -10.15
C VAL A 129 8.76 -7.42 -11.29
N ALA A 130 8.91 -6.83 -12.46
CA ALA A 130 9.43 -7.48 -13.65
C ALA A 130 10.67 -6.76 -14.15
N GLY A 131 11.52 -7.48 -14.89
CA GLY A 131 12.74 -6.93 -15.44
C GLY A 131 13.34 -7.84 -16.49
N TYR A 132 14.43 -7.40 -17.10
CA TYR A 132 15.15 -8.18 -18.10
C TYR A 132 16.19 -9.08 -17.43
N THR A 133 16.22 -10.34 -17.84
CA THR A 133 17.22 -11.33 -17.41
C THR A 133 18.25 -11.59 -18.52
N GLY A 134 19.23 -12.47 -18.29
CA GLY A 134 20.24 -12.83 -19.30
C GLY A 134 19.61 -13.14 -20.66
N GLY A 135 20.14 -12.54 -21.72
CA GLY A 135 19.58 -12.63 -23.08
C GLY A 135 18.39 -11.69 -23.36
N CYS A 136 18.21 -10.62 -22.59
CA CYS A 136 17.11 -9.64 -22.72
C CYS A 136 15.71 -10.28 -22.70
N VAL A 137 15.53 -11.32 -21.89
CA VAL A 137 14.23 -11.95 -21.68
C VAL A 137 13.51 -11.25 -20.53
N TYR A 138 12.37 -10.64 -20.83
CA TYR A 138 11.50 -10.04 -19.83
C TYR A 138 10.84 -11.12 -18.95
N LYS A 139 10.98 -11.00 -17.63
CA LYS A 139 10.41 -11.95 -16.66
C LYS A 139 9.88 -11.22 -15.44
N VAL A 140 8.84 -11.80 -14.84
CA VAL A 140 8.42 -11.47 -13.48
C VAL A 140 9.48 -12.00 -12.54
N LEU A 141 10.12 -11.09 -11.81
CA LEU A 141 11.16 -11.40 -10.84
C LEU A 141 10.55 -11.69 -9.47
N ARG A 142 9.51 -10.93 -9.10
CA ARG A 142 8.83 -11.03 -7.81
C ARG A 142 7.37 -10.65 -7.95
N SER A 143 6.54 -11.21 -7.09
CA SER A 143 5.13 -10.85 -7.01
C SER A 143 4.55 -11.15 -5.64
N GLY A 144 3.36 -10.60 -5.38
CA GLY A 144 2.64 -10.85 -4.16
C GLY A 144 1.35 -10.05 -4.07
N SER A 145 0.89 -9.88 -2.85
CA SER A 145 -0.33 -9.12 -2.53
C SER A 145 -0.02 -8.06 -1.49
N ALA A 146 -0.73 -6.93 -1.57
CA ALA A 146 -0.63 -5.86 -0.60
C ALA A 146 -2.02 -5.42 -0.14
N ALA A 147 -2.15 -5.09 1.14
CA ALA A 147 -3.29 -4.40 1.70
C ALA A 147 -2.79 -3.10 2.35
N LEU A 148 -3.09 -1.97 1.72
CA LEU A 148 -2.51 -0.68 2.08
C LEU A 148 -3.59 0.32 2.50
N PRO A 149 -3.43 1.01 3.63
CA PRO A 149 -4.40 1.99 4.10
C PRO A 149 -4.40 3.27 3.24
N ALA A 150 -5.55 3.95 3.12
CA ALA A 150 -5.68 5.19 2.34
C ALA A 150 -6.45 6.28 3.09
N LEU A 151 -7.63 5.95 3.60
CA LEU A 151 -8.55 6.88 4.24
C LEU A 151 -8.26 7.06 5.73
N THR A 152 -9.10 7.85 6.39
CA THR A 152 -9.02 8.09 7.81
C THR A 152 -9.19 6.81 8.63
N PRO A 153 -8.56 6.75 9.81
CA PRO A 153 -8.80 5.70 10.79
C PRO A 153 -10.29 5.50 11.09
N MET A 154 -10.70 4.25 11.21
CA MET A 154 -12.08 3.85 11.52
C MET A 154 -12.11 2.51 12.28
N LEU A 155 -13.26 2.23 12.88
CA LEU A 155 -13.57 0.91 13.41
C LEU A 155 -14.47 0.17 12.43
N ALA A 156 -14.22 -1.12 12.22
CA ALA A 156 -15.09 -1.99 11.44
C ALA A 156 -15.33 -3.30 12.18
N HIS A 157 -16.40 -3.99 11.79
CA HIS A 157 -16.78 -5.29 12.33
C HIS A 157 -17.30 -6.21 11.22
N SER A 158 -17.40 -7.52 11.49
CA SER A 158 -18.07 -8.50 10.62
C SER A 158 -19.23 -9.17 11.33
#